data_AF-A0A926Q937-F1
#
_entry.id   AF-A0A926Q937-F1
#
_cell.length_a   1.000
_cell.length_b   1.000
_cell.length_c   1.000
_cell.angle_alpha   90.00
_cell.angle_beta   90.00
_cell.angle_gamma   90.00
#
_symmetry.space_group_name_H-M   'P 1'
#
loop_
_entity.id
_entity.type
_entity.pdbx_description
1 polymer ?
#
loop_
_entity_poly.entity_id
_entity_poly.type
_entity_poly.pdbx_seq_one_letter_code
_entity_poly.pdbx_strand_id
1 'polypeptide(L)'
;MTYAGQLPTSAAVLVVAAAPSGCAQPMSKPATAPGSTTTVVPGCPPGVIKPARRAVIDYTDFVVHNGVTYSSRPDRPKASAPTQLGSELFRVSCSFSSLNERTQSERPEPTEHSAAFIPAGSAVFELRGWPAACRLAAQHDGSWFVYIATIDTADA
;
A
#
# COMPACT_ATOMS: atom_id res chain seq x y z
N MET A 1 -11.38 -45.77 57.82
CA MET A 1 -10.92 -46.07 59.18
C MET A 1 -9.52 -46.68 59.09
N THR A 2 -8.53 -46.00 59.71
CA THR A 2 -7.21 -46.45 60.27
C THR A 2 -6.28 -47.33 59.41
N TYR A 3 -4.99 -47.00 59.21
CA TYR A 3 -3.86 -46.91 60.17
C TYR A 3 -2.72 -46.04 59.55
N ALA A 4 -2.08 -45.07 60.24
CA ALA A 4 -0.87 -45.16 61.11
C ALA A 4 0.36 -45.86 60.46
N GLY A 5 1.62 -45.43 60.53
CA GLY A 5 2.33 -44.35 61.26
C GLY A 5 3.85 -44.34 60.93
N GLN A 6 4.54 -43.28 61.39
CA GLN A 6 5.95 -43.11 61.85
C GLN A 6 7.15 -43.78 61.11
N LEU A 7 8.08 -43.01 60.52
CA LEU A 7 9.36 -42.43 61.05
C LEU A 7 10.60 -43.17 60.46
N PRO A 8 11.85 -42.67 60.60
CA PRO A 8 12.58 -41.83 59.64
C PRO A 8 13.83 -42.53 59.05
N THR A 9 14.32 -42.12 57.88
CA THR A 9 15.67 -42.55 57.44
C THR A 9 16.36 -41.46 56.61
N SER A 10 17.44 -40.96 57.20
CA SER A 10 18.48 -40.20 56.50
C SER A 10 19.16 -41.08 55.45
N ALA A 11 19.41 -40.57 54.24
CA ALA A 11 20.61 -40.91 53.48
C ALA A 11 20.79 -40.00 52.26
N ALA A 12 21.98 -39.40 52.21
CA ALA A 12 22.77 -39.04 51.04
C ALA A 12 22.17 -38.02 50.05
N VAL A 13 22.51 -36.75 50.30
CA VAL A 13 22.61 -35.72 49.26
C VAL A 13 23.73 -36.12 48.29
N LEU A 14 23.38 -36.56 47.09
CA LEU A 14 24.29 -36.64 45.95
C LEU A 14 24.34 -35.25 45.29
N VAL A 15 25.39 -34.49 45.59
CA VAL A 15 25.73 -33.29 44.81
C VAL A 15 26.31 -33.75 43.48
N VAL A 16 25.47 -33.85 42.46
CA VAL A 16 25.92 -34.00 41.08
C VAL A 16 26.48 -32.64 40.65
N ALA A 17 27.79 -32.55 40.50
CA ALA A 17 28.44 -31.41 39.87
C ALA A 17 28.00 -31.35 38.40
N ALA A 18 26.97 -30.56 38.10
CA ALA A 18 26.63 -30.19 36.74
C ALA A 18 27.74 -29.28 36.22
N ALA A 19 28.61 -29.83 35.36
CA ALA A 19 29.48 -29.01 34.53
C ALA A 19 28.59 -28.02 33.75
N PRO A 20 28.92 -26.71 33.69
CA PRO A 20 28.29 -25.84 32.73
C PRO A 20 28.79 -26.30 31.35
N SER A 21 28.05 -27.22 30.73
CA SER A 21 28.07 -27.41 29.29
C SER A 21 27.62 -26.08 28.69
N GLY A 22 28.58 -25.19 28.48
CA GLY A 22 28.37 -23.94 27.79
C GLY A 22 27.76 -24.28 26.44
N CYS A 23 26.48 -23.96 26.27
CA CYS A 23 25.85 -23.90 24.96
C CYS A 23 26.51 -22.74 24.21
N ALA A 24 27.71 -22.97 23.69
CA ALA A 24 28.25 -22.19 22.59
C ALA A 24 27.37 -22.54 21.38
N GLN A 25 26.22 -21.88 21.29
CA GLN A 25 25.43 -21.90 20.08
C GLN A 25 26.35 -21.34 19.00
N PRO A 26 26.62 -22.06 17.90
CA PRO A 26 27.30 -21.47 16.77
C PRO A 26 26.49 -20.25 16.37
N MET A 27 27.07 -19.06 16.52
CA MET A 27 26.49 -17.83 15.98
C MET A 27 26.34 -18.05 14.49
N SER A 28 25.11 -18.37 14.04
CA SER A 28 24.78 -18.30 12.64
C SER A 28 25.12 -16.88 12.20
N LYS A 29 26.05 -16.76 11.25
CA LYS A 29 26.31 -15.49 10.56
C LYS A 29 24.94 -14.87 10.23
N PRO A 30 24.71 -13.58 10.53
CA PRO A 30 23.47 -12.94 10.12
C PRO A 30 23.32 -13.16 8.62
N ALA A 31 22.24 -13.84 8.24
CA ALA A 31 21.92 -14.06 6.84
C ALA A 31 21.92 -12.69 6.17
N THR A 32 22.64 -12.55 5.06
CA THR A 32 22.62 -11.33 4.25
C THR A 32 21.17 -10.95 4.02
N ALA A 33 20.76 -9.78 4.50
CA ALA A 33 19.40 -9.31 4.33
C ALA A 33 19.08 -9.32 2.83
N PRO A 34 17.91 -9.87 2.42
CA PRO A 34 17.57 -9.90 1.01
C PRO A 34 17.58 -8.48 0.45
N GLY A 35 18.25 -8.33 -0.70
CA GLY A 35 18.41 -7.05 -1.38
C GLY A 35 17.07 -6.47 -1.86
N SER A 36 17.08 -5.20 -2.21
CA SER A 36 15.92 -4.59 -2.86
C SER A 36 15.72 -5.18 -4.26
N THR A 37 14.48 -5.41 -4.65
CA THR A 37 14.13 -5.95 -5.97
C THR A 37 13.20 -4.99 -6.70
N THR A 38 13.51 -4.69 -7.95
CA THR A 38 12.63 -3.90 -8.83
C THR A 38 11.58 -4.81 -9.45
N THR A 39 10.31 -4.41 -9.37
CA THR A 39 9.19 -5.08 -10.02
C THR A 39 8.57 -4.17 -11.07
N VAL A 40 8.31 -4.72 -12.25
CA VAL A 40 7.69 -4.01 -13.37
C VAL A 40 6.27 -4.53 -13.54
N VAL A 41 5.30 -3.62 -13.43
CA VAL A 41 3.90 -3.89 -13.74
C VAL A 41 3.56 -3.14 -15.03
N PRO A 42 2.98 -3.77 -16.06
CA PRO A 42 2.64 -3.09 -17.30
C PRO A 42 1.78 -1.84 -17.05
N GLY A 43 2.13 -0.72 -17.70
CA GLY A 43 1.44 0.56 -17.54
C GLY A 43 1.82 1.35 -16.29
N CYS A 44 2.54 0.75 -15.33
CA CYS A 44 2.98 1.40 -14.10
C CYS A 44 4.48 1.73 -14.11
N PRO A 45 4.89 2.78 -13.37
CA PRO A 45 6.29 2.98 -13.04
C PRO A 45 6.87 1.77 -12.30
N PRO A 46 8.18 1.47 -12.44
CA PRO A 46 8.82 0.40 -11.68
C PRO A 46 8.72 0.63 -10.17
N GLY A 47 8.26 -0.38 -9.43
CA GLY A 47 8.22 -0.36 -7.97
C GLY A 47 9.49 -0.99 -7.37
N VAL A 48 10.03 -0.41 -6.30
CA VAL A 48 11.21 -0.94 -5.59
C VAL A 48 10.76 -1.62 -4.29
N ILE A 49 10.84 -2.94 -4.24
CA ILE A 49 10.45 -3.74 -3.09
C ILE A 49 11.65 -3.84 -2.13
N LYS A 50 11.46 -3.40 -0.89
CA LYS A 50 12.44 -3.52 0.21
C LYS A 50 11.96 -4.59 1.20
N PRO A 51 12.56 -5.78 1.28
CA PRO A 51 12.00 -6.94 2.00
C PRO A 51 11.69 -6.76 3.49
N ALA A 52 12.33 -5.80 4.17
CA ALA A 52 12.12 -5.52 5.59
C ALA A 52 11.14 -4.36 5.85
N ARG A 53 10.57 -3.73 4.81
CA ARG A 53 9.65 -2.60 4.94
C ARG A 53 8.39 -2.85 4.11
N ARG A 54 7.24 -2.97 4.78
CA ARG A 54 5.95 -2.83 4.13
C ARG A 54 5.59 -1.36 4.07
N ALA A 55 5.23 -0.86 2.89
CA ALA A 55 4.68 0.47 2.74
C ALA A 55 3.16 0.45 2.98
N VAL A 56 2.71 1.18 4.00
CA VAL A 56 1.30 1.55 4.15
C VAL A 56 1.18 2.96 3.56
N ILE A 57 0.63 3.05 2.36
CA ILE A 57 0.49 4.32 1.65
C ILE A 57 -0.96 4.75 1.72
N ASP A 58 -1.19 5.89 2.35
CA ASP A 58 -2.47 6.58 2.30
C ASP A 58 -2.48 7.49 1.06
N TYR A 59 -3.23 7.09 0.05
CA TYR A 59 -3.36 7.87 -1.18
C TYR A 59 -4.50 8.87 -1.03
N THR A 60 -4.22 10.14 -1.31
CA THR A 60 -5.27 11.05 -1.75
C THR A 60 -5.76 10.58 -3.11
N ASP A 61 -7.07 10.59 -3.35
CA ASP A 61 -7.62 10.16 -4.63
C ASP A 61 -7.25 11.16 -5.74
N PHE A 62 -6.48 10.69 -6.72
CA PHE A 62 -5.93 11.51 -7.80
C PHE A 62 -5.97 10.79 -9.15
N VAL A 63 -5.87 11.59 -10.21
CA VAL A 63 -5.54 11.14 -11.57
C VAL A 63 -4.63 12.16 -12.24
N VAL A 64 -3.66 11.70 -13.05
CA VAL A 64 -2.74 12.57 -13.79
C VAL A 64 -3.14 12.61 -15.27
N HIS A 65 -3.31 13.81 -15.81
CA HIS A 65 -3.54 14.02 -17.23
C HIS A 65 -2.91 15.31 -17.76
N ASN A 66 -2.23 15.24 -18.91
CA ASN A 66 -1.45 16.31 -19.52
C ASN A 66 -0.48 16.96 -18.52
N GLY A 67 0.18 16.16 -17.68
CA GLY A 67 1.09 16.64 -16.64
C GLY A 67 0.43 17.38 -15.48
N VAL A 68 -0.91 17.48 -15.45
CA VAL A 68 -1.67 18.07 -14.34
C VAL A 68 -2.20 16.96 -13.45
N THR A 69 -1.99 17.10 -12.14
CA THR A 69 -2.66 16.23 -11.16
C THR A 69 -4.04 16.78 -10.88
N TYR A 70 -5.06 15.93 -10.99
CA TYR A 70 -6.41 16.23 -10.57
C TYR A 70 -6.73 15.43 -9.32
N SER A 71 -7.31 16.07 -8.32
CA SER A 71 -7.69 15.42 -7.07
C SER A 71 -9.19 15.38 -6.91
N SER A 72 -9.69 14.24 -6.44
CA SER A 72 -11.05 14.09 -5.97
C SER A 72 -11.12 14.65 -4.54
N ARG A 73 -12.10 15.51 -4.30
CA ARG A 73 -12.32 16.19 -3.01
C ARG A 73 -13.50 15.50 -2.32
N PRO A 74 -13.32 14.86 -1.16
CA PRO A 74 -14.40 14.13 -0.49
C PRO A 74 -15.57 15.04 -0.05
N ASP A 75 -15.33 16.34 0.09
CA ASP A 75 -16.32 17.38 0.43
C ASP A 75 -17.10 17.92 -0.78
N ARG A 76 -16.73 17.54 -2.01
CA ARG A 76 -17.29 18.10 -3.26
C ARG A 76 -18.23 17.09 -3.94
N PRO A 77 -19.13 17.55 -4.83
CA PRO A 77 -20.14 16.69 -5.42
C PRO A 77 -19.54 15.48 -6.13
N LYS A 78 -19.98 14.29 -5.72
CA LYS A 78 -19.92 13.10 -6.58
C LYS A 78 -20.74 13.40 -7.83
N ALA A 79 -20.19 13.18 -9.02
CA ALA A 79 -21.02 13.22 -10.22
C ALA A 79 -22.08 12.14 -10.06
N SER A 80 -23.37 12.47 -10.11
CA SER A 80 -24.42 11.52 -9.76
C SER A 80 -25.08 10.87 -10.96
N ALA A 81 -24.68 11.20 -12.20
CA ALA A 81 -25.27 10.56 -13.38
C ALA A 81 -24.34 10.50 -14.61
N PRO A 82 -24.30 9.36 -15.34
CA PRO A 82 -23.65 9.23 -16.65
C PRO A 82 -24.05 10.30 -17.67
N THR A 83 -25.23 10.91 -17.51
CA THR A 83 -25.74 11.98 -18.38
C THR A 83 -24.91 13.27 -18.33
N GLN A 84 -24.09 13.43 -17.29
CA GLN A 84 -23.20 14.57 -17.11
C GLN A 84 -21.82 14.35 -17.77
N LEU A 85 -21.56 13.17 -18.31
CA LEU A 85 -20.28 12.82 -18.94
C LEU A 85 -20.21 13.30 -20.39
N GLY A 86 -19.06 13.85 -20.77
CA GLY A 86 -18.68 14.13 -22.15
C GLY A 86 -17.96 12.94 -22.78
N SER A 87 -17.01 13.23 -23.67
CA SER A 87 -16.25 12.18 -24.36
C SER A 87 -15.24 11.51 -23.44
N GLU A 88 -14.86 10.27 -23.76
CA GLU A 88 -13.68 9.62 -23.16
C GLU A 88 -12.42 10.39 -23.59
N LEU A 89 -11.56 10.75 -22.64
CA LEU A 89 -10.29 11.42 -22.88
C LEU A 89 -9.13 10.43 -22.95
N PHE A 90 -9.07 9.54 -21.96
CA PHE A 90 -8.02 8.52 -21.86
C PHE A 90 -8.46 7.35 -20.98
N ARG A 91 -7.60 6.33 -20.95
CA ARG A 91 -7.73 5.19 -20.03
C ARG A 91 -6.55 5.16 -19.08
N VAL A 92 -6.84 4.84 -17.81
CA VAL A 92 -5.83 4.76 -16.77
C VAL A 92 -4.78 3.71 -17.13
N SER A 93 -3.51 4.11 -17.13
CA SER A 93 -2.38 3.23 -17.39
C SER A 93 -1.98 2.45 -16.14
N CYS A 94 -1.98 3.12 -14.98
CA CYS A 94 -1.57 2.57 -13.71
C CYS A 94 -2.54 2.94 -12.58
N SER A 95 -2.95 1.93 -11.80
CA SER A 95 -3.64 2.12 -10.52
C SER A 95 -2.64 1.90 -9.37
N PHE A 96 -2.43 2.94 -8.58
CA PHE A 96 -1.43 2.94 -7.49
C PHE A 96 -1.87 2.09 -6.29
N SER A 97 -3.17 2.03 -6.00
CA SER A 97 -3.72 1.08 -5.02
C SER A 97 -3.41 -0.36 -5.42
N SER A 98 -3.71 -0.72 -6.68
CA SER A 98 -3.42 -2.06 -7.23
C SER A 98 -1.92 -2.36 -7.27
N LEU A 99 -1.09 -1.37 -7.60
CA LEU A 99 0.37 -1.51 -7.59
C LEU A 99 0.89 -1.77 -6.17
N ASN A 100 0.38 -1.03 -5.18
CA ASN A 100 0.79 -1.21 -3.79
C ASN A 100 0.34 -2.57 -3.24
N GLU A 101 -0.87 -3.04 -3.56
CA GLU A 101 -1.33 -4.38 -3.19
C GLU A 101 -0.38 -5.48 -3.68
N ARG A 102 0.14 -5.33 -4.91
CA ARG A 102 1.06 -6.30 -5.53
C ARG A 102 2.48 -6.22 -5.02
N THR A 103 2.98 -5.01 -4.79
CA THR A 103 4.42 -4.79 -4.57
C THR A 103 4.77 -4.46 -3.12
N GLN A 104 3.83 -3.89 -2.36
CA GLN A 104 4.06 -3.36 -1.01
C GLN A 104 5.28 -2.41 -0.95
N SER A 105 5.56 -1.75 -2.08
CA SER A 105 6.75 -0.92 -2.30
C SER A 105 6.51 0.54 -1.92
N GLU A 106 7.61 1.31 -1.80
CA GLU A 106 7.51 2.76 -1.64
C GLU A 106 6.74 3.39 -2.82
N ARG A 107 6.03 4.49 -2.57
CA ARG A 107 5.22 5.17 -3.59
C ARG A 107 6.13 5.68 -4.72
N PRO A 108 6.00 5.19 -5.96
CA PRO A 108 6.72 5.78 -7.09
C PRO A 108 6.15 7.16 -7.41
N GLU A 109 6.87 7.95 -8.21
CA GLU A 109 6.33 9.21 -8.72
C GLU A 109 5.13 8.95 -9.67
N PRO A 110 4.02 9.68 -9.54
CA PRO A 110 2.91 9.62 -10.49
C PRO A 110 3.36 10.01 -11.90
N THR A 111 2.91 9.25 -12.89
CA THR A 111 3.16 9.53 -14.32
C THR A 111 1.85 9.75 -15.06
N GLU A 112 1.93 10.16 -16.32
CA GLU A 112 0.76 10.38 -17.17
C GLU A 112 -0.20 9.17 -17.17
N HIS A 113 -1.50 9.47 -17.04
CA HIS A 113 -2.60 8.51 -16.92
C HIS A 113 -2.54 7.57 -15.71
N SER A 114 -1.69 7.86 -14.71
CA SER A 114 -1.77 7.18 -13.43
C SER A 114 -2.95 7.68 -12.60
N ALA A 115 -3.49 6.80 -11.76
CA ALA A 115 -4.54 7.12 -10.81
C ALA A 115 -4.28 6.45 -9.46
N ALA A 116 -4.77 7.07 -8.38
CA ALA A 116 -4.71 6.49 -7.04
C ALA A 116 -5.56 5.21 -6.96
N PHE A 117 -6.87 5.34 -7.24
CA PHE A 117 -7.86 4.29 -7.01
C PHE A 117 -8.61 3.84 -8.25
N ILE A 118 -8.63 4.65 -9.32
CA ILE A 118 -9.28 4.25 -10.58
C ILE A 118 -8.55 3.01 -11.13
N PRO A 119 -9.27 1.91 -11.44
CA PRO A 119 -8.64 0.71 -11.98
C PRO A 119 -7.92 0.97 -13.31
N ALA A 120 -6.81 0.27 -13.54
CA ALA A 120 -6.12 0.33 -14.83
C ALA A 120 -7.06 -0.15 -15.97
N GLY A 121 -7.02 0.55 -17.11
CA GLY A 121 -7.88 0.32 -18.27
C GLY A 121 -9.26 1.01 -18.19
N SER A 122 -9.65 1.54 -17.03
CA SER A 122 -10.87 2.32 -16.87
C SER A 122 -10.77 3.67 -17.56
N ALA A 123 -11.90 4.11 -18.11
CA ALA A 123 -12.00 5.36 -18.84
C ALA A 123 -12.14 6.57 -17.90
N VAL A 124 -11.52 7.67 -18.32
CA VAL A 124 -11.66 9.00 -17.72
C VAL A 124 -12.29 9.91 -18.76
N PHE A 125 -13.29 10.69 -18.34
CA PHE A 125 -14.17 11.43 -19.22
C PHE A 125 -14.11 12.92 -18.95
N GLU A 126 -14.49 13.70 -19.97
CA GLU A 126 -14.88 15.09 -19.79
C GLU A 126 -16.13 15.19 -18.90
N LEU A 127 -16.27 16.30 -18.19
CA LEU A 127 -17.50 16.66 -17.49
C LEU A 127 -18.23 17.76 -18.26
N ARG A 128 -19.47 17.50 -18.72
CA ARG A 128 -20.24 18.47 -19.50
C ARG A 128 -20.39 19.80 -18.74
N GLY A 129 -20.20 20.90 -19.45
CA GLY A 129 -20.27 22.25 -18.89
C GLY A 129 -18.98 22.71 -18.19
N TRP A 130 -17.92 21.91 -18.20
CA TRP A 130 -16.61 22.26 -17.63
C TRP A 130 -15.48 21.98 -18.64
N PRO A 131 -14.45 22.84 -18.71
CA PRO A 131 -13.23 22.52 -19.46
C PRO A 131 -12.52 21.30 -18.86
N ALA A 132 -12.02 20.40 -19.71
CA ALA A 132 -11.24 19.23 -19.29
C ALA A 132 -9.99 19.61 -18.47
N ALA A 133 -9.38 20.76 -18.78
CA ALA A 133 -8.26 21.32 -18.02
C ALA A 133 -8.62 21.71 -16.57
N CYS A 134 -9.90 21.74 -16.22
CA CYS A 134 -10.36 22.10 -14.87
C CYS A 134 -11.00 20.90 -14.15
N ARG A 135 -11.82 20.12 -14.86
CA ARG A 135 -12.57 19.00 -14.26
C ARG A 135 -12.67 17.80 -15.17
N LEU A 136 -12.44 16.64 -14.58
CA LEU A 136 -12.58 15.33 -15.17
C LEU A 136 -13.55 14.48 -14.35
N ALA A 137 -14.04 13.40 -14.93
CA ALA A 137 -14.88 12.44 -14.24
C ALA A 137 -14.43 11.01 -14.51
N ALA A 138 -14.44 10.17 -13.49
CA ALA A 138 -14.18 8.73 -13.61
C ALA A 138 -14.98 7.96 -12.57
N GLN A 139 -15.11 6.65 -12.81
CA GLN A 139 -15.77 5.73 -11.88
C GLN A 139 -14.74 4.84 -11.20
N HIS A 140 -14.90 4.67 -9.90
CA HIS A 140 -14.31 3.56 -9.14
C HIS A 140 -15.21 3.22 -7.95
N ASP A 141 -15.08 2.02 -7.40
CA ASP A 141 -15.90 1.55 -6.27
C ASP A 141 -17.42 1.75 -6.46
N GLY A 142 -17.88 1.58 -7.70
CA GLY A 142 -19.28 1.74 -8.10
C GLY A 142 -19.79 3.19 -8.10
N SER A 143 -18.96 4.18 -7.74
CA SER A 143 -19.33 5.59 -7.64
C SER A 143 -18.61 6.44 -8.68
N TRP A 144 -19.27 7.50 -9.14
CA TRP A 144 -18.69 8.50 -10.03
C TRP A 144 -18.08 9.64 -9.22
N PHE A 145 -16.86 10.02 -9.56
CA PHE A 145 -16.09 11.06 -8.89
C PHE A 145 -15.74 12.17 -9.86
N VAL A 146 -15.72 13.40 -9.35
CA VAL A 146 -15.22 14.58 -10.07
C VAL A 146 -13.83 14.88 -9.58
N TYR A 147 -12.88 14.91 -10.50
CA TYR A 147 -11.49 15.25 -10.24
C TYR A 147 -11.26 16.70 -10.66
N ILE A 148 -10.75 17.51 -9.75
CA ILE A 148 -10.50 18.94 -9.96
C ILE A 148 -9.00 19.12 -10.14
N ALA A 149 -8.60 19.88 -11.17
CA ALA A 149 -7.21 20.20 -11.40
C ALA A 149 -6.59 20.84 -10.15
N THR A 150 -5.52 20.26 -9.65
CA THR A 150 -4.68 20.86 -8.62
C THR A 150 -3.81 21.87 -9.33
N ILE A 151 -4.10 23.14 -9.08
CA ILE A 151 -3.19 24.21 -9.45
C ILE A 151 -2.08 24.16 -8.41
N ASP A 152 -0.81 24.08 -8.82
CA ASP A 152 0.31 24.47 -7.97
C ASP A 152 0.15 25.97 -7.69
N THR A 153 -0.76 26.33 -6.79
CA THR A 153 -0.58 27.56 -6.03
C THR A 153 0.57 27.21 -5.11
N ALA A 154 1.79 27.62 -5.48
CA ALA A 154 2.84 27.79 -4.49
C ALA A 154 2.19 28.53 -3.31
N ASP A 155 2.12 27.87 -2.15
CA ASP A 155 1.32 28.30 -1.02
C ASP A 155 1.49 29.81 -0.74
N ALA A 156 0.35 30.46 -0.48
CA ALA A 156 0.26 31.80 0.10
C ALA A 156 0.43 31.75 1.62
#